data_AF-A0A849FN07-F1
#
_entry.id   AF-A0A849FN07-F1
#
_cell.length_a   1.000
_cell.length_b   1.000
_cell.length_c   1.000
_cell.angle_alpha   90.00
_cell.angle_beta   90.00
_cell.angle_gamma   90.00
#
_symmetry.space_group_name_H-M   'P 1'
#
loop_
_entity.id
_entity.type
_entity.pdbx_description
1 polymer ?
#
loop_
_entity_poly.entity_id
_entity_poly.type
_entity_poly.pdbx_seq_one_letter_code
_entity_poly.pdbx_strand_id
1 'polypeptide(L)'
;TYIAAFVLFAVTICFWAFGKFKKIETPNLLVAPIFFWLLLCGLVSVYLQGASFFIVPVYALLVAFMVVINQKEPSAYVLVILALPALWIYAPFIKMFPIGLGLKMMVAASLLTTLTFFLLLPLFGFYKHKNRLAILGFVLFLGFMVSAHFNSGFTAEHAKPTSLLYVLDADTNSAQWATYEHELADWTAQYIGDNKKIPEKLADKTISSKYASGFTYVSEAPLKQISPPRIEITNDTIVGKERLLEICITPQRDVNRLEVFTNQIGLNKAIVNNIELSDHYLAHRRNGKLITHYISNNEYTELQLAFPKGNKLELTLYEASNDLLHNSKFTVPERPEDNIPMPFVLNDAILLTKTLTFE
;
A
#
# COMPACT_ATOMS: atom_id res chain seq x y z
N THR A 1 -20.59 -3.56 -5.44
CA THR A 1 -21.56 -4.26 -4.56
C THR A 1 -20.99 -4.54 -3.17
N TYR A 2 -19.77 -5.09 -3.04
CA TYR A 2 -19.15 -5.34 -1.72
C TYR A 2 -19.11 -4.12 -0.78
N ILE A 3 -18.68 -2.94 -1.27
CA ILE A 3 -18.62 -1.72 -0.44
C ILE A 3 -20.00 -1.41 0.16
N ALA A 4 -21.06 -1.44 -0.65
CA ALA A 4 -22.42 -1.19 -0.19
C ALA A 4 -22.87 -2.23 0.86
N ALA A 5 -22.53 -3.51 0.67
CA ALA A 5 -22.81 -4.55 1.65
C ALA A 5 -22.13 -4.23 2.99
N PHE A 6 -20.83 -3.94 3.01
CA PHE A 6 -20.11 -3.64 4.26
C PHE A 6 -20.56 -2.34 4.93
N VAL A 7 -20.94 -1.32 4.15
CA VAL A 7 -21.57 -0.09 4.68
C VAL A 7 -22.89 -0.43 5.36
N LEU A 8 -23.77 -1.20 4.70
CA LEU A 8 -25.05 -1.63 5.27
C LEU A 8 -24.87 -2.50 6.52
N PHE A 9 -23.85 -3.36 6.53
CA PHE A 9 -23.50 -4.16 7.70
C PHE A 9 -23.08 -3.29 8.89
N ALA A 10 -22.18 -2.32 8.66
CA ALA A 10 -21.76 -1.38 9.70
C ALA A 10 -22.95 -0.56 10.24
N VAL A 11 -23.78 -0.02 9.35
CA VAL A 11 -25.01 0.72 9.72
C VAL A 11 -25.99 -0.17 10.50
N THR A 12 -26.13 -1.43 10.10
CA THR A 12 -26.97 -2.43 10.79
C THR A 12 -26.51 -2.65 12.22
N ILE A 13 -25.22 -2.91 12.42
CA ILE A 13 -24.63 -3.09 13.75
C ILE A 13 -24.84 -1.83 14.60
N CYS A 14 -24.63 -0.65 14.02
CA CYS A 14 -24.84 0.61 14.73
C CYS A 14 -26.30 0.78 15.18
N PHE A 15 -27.27 0.61 14.28
CA PHE A 15 -28.69 0.71 14.66
C PHE A 15 -29.11 -0.35 15.66
N TRP A 16 -28.58 -1.57 15.57
CA TRP A 16 -28.85 -2.63 16.54
C TRP A 16 -28.27 -2.29 17.93
N ALA A 17 -27.02 -1.85 17.99
CA ALA A 17 -26.35 -1.46 19.22
C ALA A 17 -27.05 -0.26 19.88
N PHE A 18 -27.28 0.82 19.13
CA PHE A 18 -27.99 2.00 19.63
C PHE A 18 -29.48 1.75 19.91
N GLY A 19 -30.07 0.72 19.29
CA GLY A 19 -31.40 0.24 19.58
C GLY A 19 -31.57 -0.41 20.97
N LYS A 20 -30.47 -0.79 21.63
CA LYS A 20 -30.49 -1.29 23.02
C LYS A 20 -30.61 -0.17 24.05
N PHE A 21 -30.15 1.04 23.74
CA PHE A 21 -30.15 2.18 24.66
C PHE A 21 -31.47 2.98 24.63
N LYS A 22 -32.62 2.29 24.64
CA LYS A 22 -33.95 2.93 24.52
C LYS A 22 -34.31 3.87 25.67
N LYS A 23 -33.66 3.71 26.83
CA LYS A 23 -33.94 4.46 28.07
C LYS A 23 -33.00 5.66 28.28
N ILE A 24 -32.02 5.85 27.39
CA ILE A 24 -31.04 6.93 27.50
C ILE A 24 -31.43 8.03 26.52
N GLU A 25 -31.48 9.27 27.01
CA GLU A 25 -31.76 10.42 26.16
C GLU A 25 -30.62 10.66 25.15
N THR A 26 -30.97 11.18 23.96
CA THR A 26 -30.01 11.46 22.89
C THR A 26 -28.82 12.32 23.33
N PRO A 27 -28.96 13.41 24.12
CA PRO A 27 -27.80 14.17 24.59
C PRO A 27 -26.78 13.30 25.32
N ASN A 28 -27.23 12.44 26.23
CA ASN A 28 -26.35 11.57 27.02
C ASN A 28 -25.62 10.54 26.13
N LEU A 29 -26.27 10.08 25.05
CA LEU A 29 -25.65 9.18 24.07
C LEU A 29 -24.57 9.85 23.21
N LEU A 30 -24.59 11.18 23.08
CA LEU A 30 -23.65 11.92 22.23
C LEU A 30 -22.30 12.19 22.91
N VAL A 31 -22.25 12.19 24.24
CA VAL A 31 -21.03 12.55 25.00
C VAL A 31 -19.82 11.69 24.60
N ALA A 32 -19.99 10.36 24.60
CA ALA A 32 -18.90 9.44 24.25
C ALA A 32 -18.47 9.55 22.77
N PRO A 33 -19.40 9.54 21.78
CA PRO A 33 -19.10 9.85 20.38
C PRO A 33 -18.33 11.16 20.16
N ILE A 34 -18.74 12.25 20.81
CA ILE A 34 -18.09 13.57 20.70
C ILE A 34 -16.66 13.49 21.24
N PHE A 35 -16.49 12.95 22.45
CA PHE A 35 -15.18 12.80 23.06
C PHE A 35 -14.23 11.97 22.18
N PHE A 36 -14.72 10.85 21.64
CA PHE A 36 -13.94 10.00 20.75
C PHE A 36 -13.52 10.74 19.47
N TRP A 37 -14.43 11.49 18.85
CA TRP A 37 -14.13 12.28 17.65
C TRP A 37 -13.14 13.42 17.90
N LEU A 38 -13.23 14.10 19.06
CA LEU A 38 -12.28 15.12 19.45
C LEU A 38 -10.87 14.54 19.67
N LEU A 39 -10.78 13.39 20.35
CA LEU A 39 -9.52 12.67 20.52
C LEU A 39 -8.92 12.27 19.16
N LEU A 40 -9.74 11.68 18.29
CA LEU A 40 -9.31 11.27 16.95
C LEU A 40 -8.82 12.47 16.13
N CYS A 41 -9.56 13.58 16.12
CA CYS A 41 -9.15 14.78 15.40
C CYS A 41 -7.88 15.41 16.00
N GLY A 42 -7.70 15.35 17.32
CA GLY A 42 -6.46 15.76 17.99
C GLY A 42 -5.27 14.95 17.50
N LEU A 43 -5.39 13.61 17.45
CA LEU A 43 -4.35 12.74 16.90
C LEU A 43 -4.09 13.03 15.41
N VAL A 44 -5.14 13.19 14.61
CA VAL A 44 -5.03 13.53 13.18
C VAL A 44 -4.29 14.85 12.99
N SER A 45 -4.53 15.87 13.82
CA SER A 45 -3.83 17.16 13.69
C SER A 45 -2.32 17.07 13.88
N VAL A 46 -1.84 16.11 14.67
CA VAL A 46 -0.42 15.90 14.94
C VAL A 46 0.22 15.00 13.88
N TYR A 47 -0.40 13.84 13.60
CA TYR A 47 0.20 12.80 12.76
C TYR A 47 -0.18 12.88 11.28
N LEU A 48 -1.30 13.52 10.95
CA LEU A 48 -1.87 13.58 9.60
C LEU A 48 -2.37 15.01 9.32
N GLN A 49 -1.45 15.97 9.34
CA GLN A 49 -1.77 17.40 9.19
C GLN A 49 -2.66 17.69 7.96
N GLY A 50 -2.42 16.99 6.84
CA GLY A 50 -3.22 17.11 5.61
C GLY A 50 -4.68 16.65 5.74
N ALA A 51 -5.04 15.88 6.77
CA ALA A 51 -6.39 15.41 7.05
C ALA A 51 -7.09 16.20 8.17
N SER A 52 -6.50 17.31 8.64
CA SER A 52 -7.06 18.10 9.75
C SER A 52 -8.47 18.66 9.49
N PHE A 53 -8.89 18.77 8.21
CA PHE A 53 -10.26 19.14 7.84
C PHE A 53 -11.33 18.15 8.33
N PHE A 54 -10.95 16.97 8.83
CA PHE A 54 -11.85 16.02 9.50
C PHE A 54 -12.50 16.60 10.76
N ILE A 55 -12.02 17.72 11.30
CA ILE A 55 -12.68 18.41 12.42
C ILE A 55 -14.01 19.09 12.02
N VAL A 56 -14.21 19.41 10.74
CA VAL A 56 -15.37 20.21 10.28
C VAL A 56 -16.71 19.57 10.66
N PRO A 57 -16.94 18.26 10.43
CA PRO A 57 -18.16 17.59 10.89
C PRO A 57 -18.31 17.52 12.41
N VAL A 58 -17.20 17.54 13.16
CA VAL A 58 -17.22 17.53 14.62
C VAL A 58 -17.73 18.87 15.16
N TYR A 59 -17.38 20.00 14.54
CA TYR A 59 -17.97 21.29 14.89
C TYR A 59 -19.48 21.30 14.66
N ALA A 60 -19.95 20.75 13.53
CA ALA A 60 -21.38 20.63 13.26
C ALA A 60 -22.09 19.71 14.28
N LEU A 61 -21.42 18.61 14.69
CA LEU A 61 -21.90 17.74 15.78
C LEU A 61 -21.99 18.48 17.13
N LEU A 62 -21.03 19.33 17.47
CA LEU A 62 -21.07 20.13 18.71
C LEU A 62 -22.24 21.13 18.70
N VAL A 63 -22.52 21.76 17.56
CA VAL A 63 -23.71 22.61 17.39
C VAL A 63 -24.99 21.78 17.52
N ALA A 64 -25.05 20.60 16.90
CA ALA A 64 -26.19 19.70 17.03
C ALA A 64 -26.39 19.23 18.48
N PHE A 65 -25.30 18.98 19.21
CA PHE A 65 -25.34 18.66 20.64
C PHE A 65 -25.92 19.79 21.47
N MET A 66 -25.52 21.04 21.22
CA MET A 66 -26.10 22.23 21.86
C MET A 66 -27.61 22.34 21.58
N VAL A 67 -28.04 22.10 20.34
CA VAL A 67 -29.46 22.12 19.96
C VAL A 67 -30.24 21.05 20.72
N VAL A 68 -29.72 19.82 20.76
CA VAL A 68 -30.40 18.66 21.37
C VAL A 68 -30.43 18.74 22.91
N ILE A 69 -29.48 19.43 23.55
CA ILE A 69 -29.53 19.72 25.00
C ILE A 69 -30.61 20.76 25.33
N ASN A 70 -30.68 21.83 24.53
CA ASN A 70 -31.53 22.98 24.86
C ASN A 70 -32.97 22.85 24.35
N GLN A 71 -33.24 21.90 23.44
CA GLN A 71 -34.55 21.72 22.83
C GLN A 71 -35.03 20.28 23.05
N LYS A 72 -36.22 20.12 23.65
CA LYS A 72 -36.85 18.80 23.83
C LYS A 72 -37.24 18.15 22.50
N GLU A 73 -37.72 18.96 21.56
CA GLU A 73 -38.12 18.54 20.21
C GLU A 73 -37.39 19.38 19.16
N PRO A 74 -36.12 19.08 18.89
CA PRO A 74 -35.34 19.84 17.91
C PRO A 74 -35.87 19.60 16.49
N SER A 75 -35.81 20.64 15.66
CA SER A 75 -36.20 20.53 14.25
C SER A 75 -35.32 19.53 13.51
N ALA A 76 -35.94 18.51 12.90
CA ALA A 76 -35.24 17.51 12.11
C ALA A 76 -34.46 18.14 10.94
N TYR A 77 -34.99 19.21 10.33
CA TYR A 77 -34.32 19.92 9.24
C TYR A 77 -32.98 20.54 9.68
N VAL A 78 -32.93 21.12 10.89
CA VAL A 78 -31.70 21.68 11.44
C VAL A 78 -30.67 20.58 11.67
N LEU A 79 -31.09 19.45 12.24
CA LEU A 79 -30.21 18.31 12.49
C LEU A 79 -29.69 17.68 11.19
N VAL A 80 -30.51 17.63 10.13
CA VAL A 80 -30.08 17.18 8.80
C VAL A 80 -29.02 18.11 8.22
N ILE A 81 -29.24 19.43 8.26
CA ILE A 81 -28.27 20.41 7.77
C ILE A 81 -26.92 20.26 8.50
N LEU A 82 -26.96 20.12 9.83
CA LEU A 82 -25.75 19.90 10.64
C LEU A 82 -25.07 18.54 10.38
N ALA A 83 -25.82 17.56 9.88
CA ALA A 83 -25.29 16.25 9.48
C ALA A 83 -24.64 16.24 8.08
N LEU A 84 -24.99 17.17 7.19
CA LEU A 84 -24.49 17.20 5.81
C LEU A 84 -22.96 17.24 5.69
N PRO A 85 -22.21 18.05 6.49
CA PRO A 85 -20.76 18.07 6.41
C PRO A 85 -20.13 16.69 6.64
N ALA A 86 -20.69 15.88 7.54
CA ALA A 86 -20.21 14.52 7.79
C ALA A 86 -20.34 13.64 6.54
N LEU A 87 -21.50 13.67 5.89
CA LEU A 87 -21.74 12.87 4.68
C LEU A 87 -20.90 13.35 3.50
N TRP A 88 -20.82 14.67 3.28
CA TRP A 88 -20.06 15.23 2.17
C TRP A 88 -18.57 14.92 2.29
N ILE A 89 -18.01 15.03 3.50
CA ILE A 89 -16.59 14.77 3.72
C ILE A 89 -16.30 13.27 3.72
N TYR A 90 -17.04 12.44 4.49
CA TYR A 90 -16.65 11.04 4.71
C TYR A 90 -17.17 10.05 3.68
N ALA A 91 -18.31 10.29 3.02
CA ALA A 91 -18.84 9.34 2.03
C ALA A 91 -17.87 9.06 0.86
N PRO A 92 -17.16 10.06 0.30
CA PRO A 92 -16.11 9.81 -0.68
C PRO A 92 -15.02 8.88 -0.14
N PHE A 93 -14.52 9.09 1.08
CA PHE A 93 -13.49 8.24 1.67
C PHE A 93 -13.95 6.80 1.91
N ILE A 94 -15.18 6.60 2.37
CA ILE A 94 -15.78 5.27 2.56
C ILE A 94 -15.73 4.46 1.26
N LYS A 95 -16.00 5.11 0.11
CA LYS A 95 -15.92 4.48 -1.21
C LYS A 95 -14.47 4.34 -1.71
N MET A 96 -13.68 5.40 -1.58
CA MET A 96 -12.37 5.51 -2.24
C MET A 96 -11.28 4.68 -1.57
N PHE A 97 -11.37 4.40 -0.26
CA PHE A 97 -10.36 3.56 0.40
C PHE A 97 -10.32 2.13 -0.15
N PRO A 98 -11.43 1.37 -0.21
CA PRO A 98 -11.41 0.04 -0.84
C PRO A 98 -11.10 0.06 -2.33
N ILE A 99 -11.52 1.10 -3.06
CA ILE A 99 -11.23 1.22 -4.50
C ILE A 99 -9.74 1.47 -4.75
N GLY A 100 -9.15 2.45 -4.05
CA GLY A 100 -7.78 2.87 -4.29
C GLY A 100 -6.73 1.95 -3.66
N LEU A 101 -7.06 1.23 -2.60
CA LEU A 101 -6.11 0.39 -1.84
C LEU A 101 -6.49 -1.10 -1.84
N GLY A 102 -7.56 -1.47 -2.53
CA GLY A 102 -8.03 -2.84 -2.70
C GLY A 102 -8.96 -3.34 -1.59
N LEU A 103 -9.50 -4.55 -1.78
CA LEU A 103 -10.50 -5.17 -0.91
C LEU A 103 -10.05 -5.34 0.55
N LYS A 104 -8.74 -5.44 0.81
CA LYS A 104 -8.20 -5.49 2.18
C LYS A 104 -8.61 -4.27 3.02
N MET A 105 -8.87 -3.12 2.37
CA MET A 105 -9.28 -1.89 3.02
C MET A 105 -10.81 -1.76 3.22
N MET A 106 -11.59 -2.83 3.02
CA MET A 106 -13.00 -2.87 3.44
C MET A 106 -13.20 -2.60 4.94
N VAL A 107 -12.18 -2.92 5.75
CA VAL A 107 -12.14 -2.56 7.18
C VAL A 107 -12.23 -1.05 7.36
N ALA A 108 -11.49 -0.26 6.58
CA ALA A 108 -11.52 1.19 6.65
C ALA A 108 -12.90 1.76 6.25
N ALA A 109 -13.54 1.20 5.22
CA ALA A 109 -14.89 1.60 4.84
C ALA A 109 -15.91 1.32 5.96
N SER A 110 -15.84 0.15 6.60
CA SER A 110 -16.73 -0.23 7.70
C SER A 110 -16.51 0.65 8.94
N LEU A 111 -15.25 0.92 9.28
CA LEU A 111 -14.86 1.78 10.39
C LEU A 111 -15.31 3.23 10.16
N LEU A 112 -15.00 3.81 9.00
CA LEU A 112 -15.42 5.18 8.67
C LEU A 112 -16.93 5.31 8.59
N THR A 113 -17.65 4.28 8.12
CA THR A 113 -19.11 4.26 8.17
C THR A 113 -19.63 4.32 9.61
N THR A 114 -19.04 3.55 10.52
CA THR A 114 -19.38 3.56 11.95
C THR A 114 -19.09 4.93 12.58
N LEU A 115 -17.94 5.52 12.29
CA LEU A 115 -17.57 6.85 12.77
C LEU A 115 -18.49 7.94 12.20
N THR A 116 -18.88 7.82 10.93
CA THR A 116 -19.85 8.73 10.30
C THR A 116 -21.22 8.56 10.94
N PHE A 117 -21.64 7.34 11.27
CA PHE A 117 -22.88 7.08 12.00
C PHE A 117 -22.91 7.82 13.34
N PHE A 118 -21.79 7.87 14.05
CA PHE A 118 -21.67 8.62 15.31
C PHE A 118 -21.92 10.12 15.14
N LEU A 119 -21.48 10.71 14.02
CA LEU A 119 -21.76 12.12 13.69
C LEU A 119 -23.24 12.35 13.36
N LEU A 120 -23.94 11.33 12.88
CA LEU A 120 -25.36 11.37 12.53
C LEU A 120 -26.28 11.00 13.71
N LEU A 121 -25.73 10.63 14.87
CA LEU A 121 -26.50 10.29 16.06
C LEU A 121 -27.47 11.38 16.53
N PRO A 122 -27.20 12.71 16.41
CA PRO A 122 -28.19 13.71 16.77
C PRO A 122 -29.50 13.54 16.00
N LEU A 123 -29.43 13.12 14.74
CA LEU A 123 -30.59 12.82 13.90
C LEU A 123 -31.20 11.45 14.26
N PHE A 124 -30.38 10.39 14.28
CA PHE A 124 -30.84 9.02 14.47
C PHE A 124 -31.32 8.73 15.91
N GLY A 125 -30.86 9.49 16.89
CA GLY A 125 -31.24 9.38 18.29
C GLY A 125 -32.75 9.47 18.51
N PHE A 126 -33.44 10.30 17.73
CA PHE A 126 -34.88 10.49 17.81
C PHE A 126 -35.71 9.41 17.10
N TYR A 127 -35.09 8.48 16.36
CA TYR A 127 -35.82 7.41 15.70
C TYR A 127 -36.34 6.38 16.71
N LYS A 128 -37.67 6.16 16.73
CA LYS A 128 -38.33 5.25 17.67
C LYS A 128 -38.04 3.77 17.39
N HIS A 129 -37.88 3.39 16.12
CA HIS A 129 -37.79 1.98 15.69
C HIS A 129 -36.41 1.59 15.13
N LYS A 130 -35.33 1.94 15.84
CA LYS A 130 -33.94 1.63 15.44
C LYS A 130 -33.74 0.14 15.10
N ASN A 131 -34.35 -0.78 15.87
CA ASN A 131 -34.25 -2.22 15.59
C ASN A 131 -34.89 -2.62 14.25
N ARG A 132 -35.96 -1.94 13.79
CA ARG A 132 -36.54 -2.21 12.47
C ARG A 132 -35.60 -1.78 11.36
N LEU A 133 -34.93 -0.64 11.53
CA LEU A 133 -33.88 -0.17 10.60
C LEU A 133 -32.67 -1.12 10.59
N ALA A 134 -32.30 -1.68 11.75
CA ALA A 134 -31.26 -2.71 11.82
C ALA A 134 -31.68 -3.98 11.05
N ILE A 135 -32.91 -4.48 11.23
CA ILE A 135 -33.40 -5.65 10.49
C ILE A 135 -33.43 -5.36 8.99
N LEU A 136 -33.96 -4.19 8.56
CA LEU A 136 -33.97 -3.78 7.16
C LEU A 136 -32.55 -3.71 6.59
N GLY A 137 -31.64 -3.06 7.30
CA GLY A 137 -30.23 -2.97 6.91
C GLY A 137 -29.57 -4.35 6.77
N PHE A 138 -29.90 -5.28 7.66
CA PHE A 138 -29.39 -6.66 7.61
C PHE A 138 -29.90 -7.42 6.39
N VAL A 139 -31.21 -7.30 6.07
CA VAL A 139 -31.79 -7.90 4.88
C VAL A 139 -31.15 -7.33 3.61
N LEU A 140 -30.97 -6.01 3.54
CA LEU A 140 -30.29 -5.37 2.42
C LEU A 140 -28.83 -5.81 2.33
N PHE A 141 -28.11 -5.90 3.45
CA PHE A 141 -26.75 -6.43 3.51
C PHE A 141 -26.67 -7.83 2.89
N LEU A 142 -27.56 -8.75 3.28
CA LEU A 142 -27.60 -10.10 2.69
C LEU A 142 -27.87 -10.04 1.18
N GLY A 143 -28.82 -9.23 0.74
CA GLY A 143 -29.12 -9.06 -0.69
C GLY A 143 -27.91 -8.54 -1.49
N PHE A 144 -27.23 -7.51 -0.99
CA PHE A 144 -26.02 -6.98 -1.63
C PHE A 144 -24.83 -7.95 -1.57
N MET A 145 -24.71 -8.76 -0.52
CA MET A 145 -23.66 -9.77 -0.39
C MET A 145 -23.87 -10.90 -1.41
N VAL A 146 -25.11 -11.39 -1.54
CA VAL A 146 -25.48 -12.38 -2.56
C VAL A 146 -25.24 -11.82 -3.96
N SER A 147 -25.69 -10.58 -4.24
CA SER A 147 -25.42 -9.91 -5.51
C SER A 147 -23.92 -9.74 -5.77
N ALA A 148 -23.12 -9.40 -4.76
CA ALA A 148 -21.68 -9.28 -4.90
C ALA A 148 -21.02 -10.62 -5.26
N HIS A 149 -21.45 -11.71 -4.62
CA HIS A 149 -20.92 -13.04 -4.91
C HIS A 149 -21.21 -13.51 -6.34
N PHE A 150 -22.44 -13.30 -6.83
CA PHE A 150 -22.78 -13.66 -8.21
C PHE A 150 -22.08 -12.78 -9.27
N ASN A 151 -21.63 -11.58 -8.90
CA ASN A 151 -20.93 -10.64 -9.78
C ASN A 151 -19.43 -10.53 -9.45
N SER A 152 -18.84 -11.50 -8.73
CA SER A 152 -17.42 -11.43 -8.34
C SER A 152 -16.47 -12.02 -9.37
N GLY A 153 -16.99 -12.52 -10.51
CA GLY A 153 -16.16 -13.01 -11.61
C GLY A 153 -15.33 -11.89 -12.22
N PHE A 154 -14.17 -12.25 -12.77
CA PHE A 154 -13.31 -11.30 -13.47
C PHE A 154 -13.88 -11.00 -14.86
N THR A 155 -13.88 -9.72 -15.23
CA THR A 155 -14.30 -9.21 -16.55
C THR A 155 -13.33 -8.11 -16.97
N ALA A 156 -13.45 -7.58 -18.19
CA ALA A 156 -12.63 -6.45 -18.63
C ALA A 156 -12.77 -5.21 -17.71
N GLU A 157 -13.95 -4.97 -17.14
CA GLU A 157 -14.19 -3.88 -16.18
C GLU A 157 -13.77 -4.22 -14.74
N HIS A 158 -13.72 -5.50 -14.40
CA HIS A 158 -13.32 -6.01 -13.08
C HIS A 158 -12.16 -7.00 -13.25
N ALA A 159 -11.08 -6.53 -13.85
CA ALA A 159 -10.00 -7.39 -14.29
C ALA A 159 -9.19 -7.98 -13.12
N LYS A 160 -8.71 -9.22 -13.30
CA LYS A 160 -7.86 -9.91 -12.33
C LYS A 160 -6.46 -9.29 -12.33
N PRO A 161 -5.93 -8.84 -11.18
CA PRO A 161 -4.55 -8.41 -11.09
C PRO A 161 -3.59 -9.59 -11.26
N THR A 162 -2.81 -9.60 -12.34
CA THR A 162 -1.79 -10.62 -12.62
C THR A 162 -0.38 -10.07 -12.57
N SER A 163 0.57 -10.92 -12.21
CA SER A 163 1.97 -10.52 -12.10
C SER A 163 2.93 -11.57 -12.62
N LEU A 164 3.88 -11.12 -13.45
CA LEU A 164 4.98 -11.93 -13.96
C LEU A 164 6.25 -11.10 -14.01
N LEU A 165 7.32 -11.66 -13.47
CA LEU A 165 8.66 -11.09 -13.51
C LEU A 165 9.64 -12.16 -13.95
N TYR A 166 10.64 -11.74 -14.71
CA TYR A 166 11.84 -12.54 -14.94
C TYR A 166 12.94 -12.05 -14.01
N VAL A 167 13.50 -12.95 -13.21
CA VAL A 167 14.55 -12.64 -12.24
C VAL A 167 15.83 -13.39 -12.63
N LEU A 168 16.89 -12.65 -12.94
CA LEU A 168 18.21 -13.19 -13.24
C LEU A 168 19.17 -12.87 -12.09
N ASP A 169 19.73 -13.89 -11.47
CA ASP A 169 20.86 -13.75 -10.56
C ASP A 169 22.17 -13.85 -11.36
N ALA A 170 22.88 -12.73 -11.48
CA ALA A 170 24.13 -12.63 -12.21
C ALA A 170 25.32 -13.28 -11.45
N ASP A 171 25.20 -13.50 -10.14
CA ASP A 171 26.27 -14.12 -9.34
C ASP A 171 26.28 -15.64 -9.53
N THR A 172 25.09 -16.25 -9.54
CA THR A 172 24.93 -17.70 -9.75
C THR A 172 24.65 -18.07 -11.20
N ASN A 173 24.43 -17.07 -12.06
CA ASN A 173 23.94 -17.23 -13.43
C ASN A 173 22.70 -18.14 -13.50
N SER A 174 21.73 -17.90 -12.62
CA SER A 174 20.46 -18.63 -12.55
C SER A 174 19.27 -17.71 -12.79
N ALA A 175 18.21 -18.23 -13.41
CA ALA A 175 17.03 -17.44 -13.74
C ALA A 175 15.76 -18.10 -13.23
N GLN A 176 14.81 -17.25 -12.83
CA GLN A 176 13.52 -17.67 -12.29
C GLN A 176 12.39 -16.79 -12.84
N TRP A 177 11.23 -17.39 -13.03
CA TRP A 177 9.98 -16.67 -13.12
C TRP A 177 9.48 -16.42 -11.71
N ALA A 178 8.94 -15.23 -11.46
CA ALA A 178 8.40 -14.85 -10.17
C ALA A 178 7.04 -14.18 -10.31
N THR A 179 6.18 -14.38 -9.32
CA THR A 179 4.86 -13.73 -9.27
C THR A 179 4.49 -13.32 -7.84
N TYR A 180 3.71 -12.26 -7.74
CA TYR A 180 3.05 -11.82 -6.50
C TYR A 180 1.64 -12.42 -6.34
N GLU A 181 1.16 -13.23 -7.28
CA GLU A 181 -0.18 -13.85 -7.21
C GLU A 181 -0.27 -14.95 -6.15
N HIS A 182 -1.30 -14.87 -5.30
CA HIS A 182 -1.70 -15.97 -4.41
C HIS A 182 -2.52 -17.04 -5.15
N GLU A 183 -3.39 -16.62 -6.07
CA GLU A 183 -4.21 -17.49 -6.90
C GLU A 183 -3.84 -17.25 -8.36
N LEU A 184 -3.07 -18.16 -8.95
CA LEU A 184 -2.53 -18.00 -10.31
C LEU A 184 -3.66 -17.84 -11.33
N ALA A 185 -3.56 -16.84 -12.19
CA ALA A 185 -4.33 -16.77 -13.42
C ALA A 185 -3.78 -17.74 -14.48
N ASP A 186 -4.62 -18.17 -15.42
CA ASP A 186 -4.22 -19.06 -16.51
C ASP A 186 -3.04 -18.49 -17.31
N TRP A 187 -2.99 -17.16 -17.50
CA TRP A 187 -1.88 -16.47 -18.16
C TRP A 187 -0.54 -16.64 -17.42
N THR A 188 -0.53 -16.48 -16.09
CA THR A 188 0.68 -16.63 -15.26
C THR A 188 1.05 -18.10 -15.02
N ALA A 189 0.04 -18.98 -14.96
CA ALA A 189 0.21 -20.41 -14.73
C ALA A 189 1.07 -21.08 -15.81
N GLN A 190 1.13 -20.53 -17.03
CA GLN A 190 2.00 -21.00 -18.11
C GLN A 190 3.50 -20.95 -17.75
N TYR A 191 3.90 -20.06 -16.84
CA TYR A 191 5.29 -19.87 -16.42
C TYR A 191 5.58 -20.45 -15.03
N ILE A 192 4.61 -20.35 -14.12
CA ILE A 192 4.79 -20.70 -12.70
C ILE A 192 4.17 -22.07 -12.35
N GLY A 193 3.06 -22.45 -12.99
CA GLY A 193 2.04 -23.38 -12.48
C GLY A 193 2.54 -24.72 -11.96
N ASP A 194 3.12 -25.54 -12.84
CA ASP A 194 3.43 -26.94 -12.51
C ASP A 194 4.65 -27.09 -11.59
N ASN A 195 5.59 -26.14 -11.66
CA ASN A 195 6.86 -26.17 -10.95
C ASN A 195 6.94 -25.09 -9.86
N LYS A 196 5.80 -24.59 -9.37
CA LYS A 196 5.76 -23.53 -8.38
C LYS A 196 6.45 -23.94 -7.09
N LYS A 197 7.39 -23.12 -6.64
CA LYS A 197 8.08 -23.23 -5.36
C LYS A 197 7.81 -21.97 -4.55
N ILE A 198 7.75 -22.13 -3.23
CA ILE A 198 7.75 -20.97 -2.32
C ILE A 198 9.22 -20.54 -2.19
N PRO A 199 9.55 -19.26 -2.45
CA PRO A 199 10.94 -18.81 -2.41
C PRO A 199 11.52 -18.88 -0.98
N GLU A 200 12.57 -19.69 -0.77
CA GLU A 200 13.26 -19.79 0.53
C GLU A 200 14.21 -18.62 0.82
N LYS A 201 14.81 -18.02 -0.23
CA LYS A 201 15.89 -17.01 -0.10
C LYS A 201 15.58 -15.61 -0.67
N LEU A 202 14.61 -15.50 -1.57
CA LEU A 202 14.27 -14.20 -2.17
C LEU A 202 13.50 -13.31 -1.17
N ALA A 203 12.94 -13.86 -0.11
CA ALA A 203 12.11 -13.14 0.86
C ALA A 203 12.88 -12.12 1.72
N ASP A 204 14.10 -12.42 2.17
CA ASP A 204 14.83 -11.57 3.12
C ASP A 204 15.60 -10.40 2.48
N LYS A 205 15.82 -10.46 1.16
CA LYS A 205 16.39 -9.38 0.34
C LYS A 205 15.41 -8.98 -0.78
N THR A 206 14.14 -8.80 -0.46
CA THR A 206 13.15 -8.44 -1.49
C THR A 206 13.21 -6.96 -1.87
N ILE A 207 13.07 -6.76 -3.19
CA ILE A 207 12.86 -5.49 -3.90
C ILE A 207 11.87 -4.63 -3.14
N SER A 208 12.11 -3.32 -3.11
CA SER A 208 11.17 -2.42 -2.46
C SER A 208 9.85 -2.35 -3.24
N SER A 209 8.79 -2.88 -2.63
CA SER A 209 7.41 -2.58 -3.04
C SER A 209 6.78 -1.67 -2.00
N LYS A 210 5.72 -0.93 -2.41
CA LYS A 210 5.00 0.01 -1.52
C LYS A 210 4.53 -0.67 -0.22
N TYR A 211 4.35 -1.98 -0.23
CA TYR A 211 3.88 -2.78 0.89
C TYR A 211 4.90 -3.82 1.38
N ALA A 212 6.17 -3.73 0.98
CA ALA A 212 7.22 -4.69 1.32
C ALA A 212 6.83 -6.16 1.05
N SER A 213 6.14 -6.39 -0.08
CA SER A 213 5.65 -7.70 -0.48
C SER A 213 6.76 -8.54 -1.10
N GLY A 214 6.98 -9.74 -0.56
CA GLY A 214 7.79 -10.78 -1.20
C GLY A 214 7.08 -11.45 -2.37
N PHE A 215 7.84 -12.13 -3.23
CA PHE A 215 7.26 -13.01 -4.25
C PHE A 215 6.51 -14.16 -3.57
N THR A 216 5.33 -14.49 -4.11
CA THR A 216 4.51 -15.58 -3.56
C THR A 216 4.98 -16.92 -4.10
N TYR A 217 5.22 -17.00 -5.40
CA TYR A 217 5.70 -18.20 -6.07
C TYR A 217 6.83 -17.86 -7.02
N VAL A 218 7.74 -18.82 -7.17
CA VAL A 218 8.81 -18.81 -8.18
C VAL A 218 8.86 -20.15 -8.91
N SER A 219 9.36 -20.14 -10.14
CA SER A 219 9.70 -21.35 -10.89
C SER A 219 11.00 -21.10 -11.66
N GLU A 220 11.69 -22.16 -12.07
CA GLU A 220 12.89 -22.03 -12.89
C GLU A 220 12.54 -21.46 -14.27
N ALA A 221 13.38 -20.54 -14.75
CA ALA A 221 13.22 -19.93 -16.06
C ALA A 221 14.42 -20.23 -16.96
N PRO A 222 14.21 -20.32 -18.29
CA PRO A 222 15.31 -20.40 -19.23
C PRO A 222 16.25 -19.20 -19.09
N LEU A 223 17.55 -19.45 -19.13
CA LEU A 223 18.55 -18.38 -19.12
C LEU A 223 18.46 -17.54 -20.39
N LYS A 224 18.41 -16.23 -20.20
CA LYS A 224 18.45 -15.23 -21.26
C LYS A 224 19.73 -14.42 -21.09
N GLN A 225 20.36 -14.07 -22.21
CA GLN A 225 21.55 -13.23 -22.20
C GLN A 225 21.16 -11.79 -21.89
N ILE A 226 21.08 -11.43 -20.61
CA ILE A 226 20.85 -10.06 -20.14
C ILE A 226 22.17 -9.51 -19.61
N SER A 227 22.61 -8.38 -20.17
CA SER A 227 23.87 -7.76 -19.77
C SER A 227 23.73 -7.15 -18.36
N PRO A 228 24.60 -7.51 -17.40
CA PRO A 228 24.64 -6.85 -16.11
C PRO A 228 25.16 -5.42 -16.24
N PRO A 229 24.90 -4.54 -15.25
CA PRO A 229 25.49 -3.21 -15.22
C PRO A 229 27.01 -3.30 -15.19
N ARG A 230 27.65 -2.35 -15.87
CA ARG A 230 29.10 -2.15 -15.78
C ARG A 230 29.39 -1.40 -14.48
N ILE A 231 30.30 -1.93 -13.68
CA ILE A 231 30.70 -1.35 -12.40
C ILE A 231 32.13 -0.90 -12.53
N GLU A 232 32.36 0.39 -12.34
CA GLU A 232 33.67 1.03 -12.39
C GLU A 232 33.99 1.61 -11.03
N ILE A 233 35.09 1.18 -10.42
CA ILE A 233 35.59 1.73 -9.16
C ILE A 233 36.51 2.89 -9.52
N THR A 234 36.06 4.11 -9.27
CA THR A 234 36.82 5.33 -9.60
C THR A 234 37.76 5.74 -8.47
N ASN A 235 37.41 5.41 -7.22
CA ASN A 235 38.26 5.63 -6.06
C ASN A 235 38.04 4.53 -5.01
N ASP A 236 39.12 4.03 -4.43
CA ASP A 236 39.08 3.10 -3.30
C ASP A 236 40.34 3.31 -2.46
N THR A 237 40.17 4.00 -1.32
CA THR A 237 41.29 4.39 -0.48
C THR A 237 40.92 4.39 0.99
N ILE A 238 41.93 4.32 1.87
CA ILE A 238 41.75 4.39 3.32
C ILE A 238 42.33 5.71 3.81
N VAL A 239 41.48 6.52 4.45
CA VAL A 239 41.85 7.79 5.07
C VAL A 239 41.60 7.70 6.58
N GLY A 240 42.68 7.60 7.35
CA GLY A 240 42.61 7.51 8.81
C GLY A 240 41.94 6.23 9.32
N LYS A 241 40.67 6.35 9.73
CA LYS A 241 39.83 5.24 10.24
C LYS A 241 38.72 4.82 9.27
N GLU A 242 38.60 5.48 8.13
CA GLU A 242 37.55 5.25 7.16
C GLU A 242 38.12 4.74 5.84
N ARG A 243 37.36 3.90 5.16
CA ARG A 243 37.54 3.59 3.74
C ARG A 243 36.57 4.45 2.93
N LEU A 244 37.10 5.10 1.91
CA LEU A 244 36.37 5.90 0.94
C LEU A 244 36.29 5.09 -0.34
N LEU A 245 35.07 4.77 -0.75
CA LEU A 245 34.77 4.01 -1.96
C LEU A 245 33.92 4.86 -2.89
N GLU A 246 34.33 4.99 -4.14
CA GLU A 246 33.56 5.62 -5.20
C GLU A 246 33.37 4.64 -6.35
N ILE A 247 32.11 4.42 -6.70
CA ILE A 247 31.74 3.50 -7.78
C ILE A 247 30.73 4.14 -8.72
N CYS A 248 30.90 3.89 -10.01
CA CYS A 248 29.96 4.22 -11.06
C CYS A 248 29.27 2.94 -11.54
N ILE A 249 27.94 2.91 -11.44
CA ILE A 249 27.09 1.81 -11.90
C ILE A 249 26.42 2.26 -13.20
N THR A 250 26.89 1.74 -14.33
CA THR A 250 26.43 2.13 -15.66
C THR A 250 25.53 1.03 -16.26
N PRO A 251 24.26 1.31 -16.54
CA PRO A 251 23.40 0.37 -17.26
C PRO A 251 24.01 -0.07 -18.59
N GLN A 252 23.81 -1.33 -18.98
CA GLN A 252 24.26 -1.88 -20.27
C GLN A 252 23.07 -2.23 -21.19
N ARG A 253 21.88 -1.77 -20.81
CA ARG A 253 20.59 -1.94 -21.47
C ARG A 253 19.64 -0.86 -20.97
N ASP A 254 18.49 -0.72 -21.61
CA ASP A 254 17.43 0.19 -21.14
C ASP A 254 16.86 -0.32 -19.81
N VAL A 255 16.98 0.51 -18.76
CA VAL A 255 16.52 0.20 -17.41
C VAL A 255 15.82 1.39 -16.79
N ASN A 256 14.84 1.12 -15.95
CA ASN A 256 14.01 2.16 -15.35
C ASN A 256 14.37 2.41 -13.89
N ARG A 257 14.97 1.43 -13.22
CA ARG A 257 15.16 1.49 -11.78
C ARG A 257 16.38 0.70 -11.33
N LEU A 258 17.19 1.32 -10.50
CA LEU A 258 18.26 0.68 -9.73
C LEU A 258 17.95 0.80 -8.24
N GLU A 259 17.92 -0.32 -7.53
CA GLU A 259 17.94 -0.33 -6.07
C GLU A 259 19.26 -0.89 -5.57
N VAL A 260 19.80 -0.27 -4.52
CA VAL A 260 21.06 -0.69 -3.92
C VAL A 260 20.80 -0.98 -2.45
N PHE A 261 21.24 -2.14 -2.01
CA PHE A 261 21.19 -2.59 -0.62
C PHE A 261 22.60 -2.80 -0.11
N THR A 262 22.80 -2.60 1.19
CA THR A 262 24.04 -2.96 1.89
C THR A 262 23.78 -4.11 2.86
N ASN A 263 24.84 -4.84 3.22
CA ASN A 263 24.82 -5.62 4.47
C ASN A 263 24.62 -4.70 5.70
N GLN A 264 24.47 -5.31 6.88
CA GLN A 264 24.31 -4.62 8.16
C GLN A 264 25.64 -3.96 8.60
N ILE A 265 26.02 -2.89 7.91
CA ILE A 265 27.20 -2.07 8.16
C ILE A 265 26.79 -0.62 8.41
N GLY A 266 27.46 0.03 9.37
CA GLY A 266 27.36 1.48 9.55
C GLY A 266 28.08 2.21 8.41
N LEU A 267 27.36 3.06 7.70
CA LEU A 267 27.94 4.00 6.74
C LEU A 267 28.10 5.35 7.44
N ASN A 268 29.31 5.91 7.39
CA ASN A 268 29.61 7.21 7.94
C ASN A 268 29.16 8.32 6.99
N LYS A 269 29.24 8.07 5.68
CA LYS A 269 28.79 8.99 4.63
C LYS A 269 28.32 8.22 3.40
N ALA A 270 27.30 8.73 2.73
CA ALA A 270 26.85 8.24 1.44
C ALA A 270 26.38 9.41 0.56
N ILE A 271 26.97 9.55 -0.62
CA ILE A 271 26.56 10.51 -1.65
C ILE A 271 26.13 9.71 -2.87
N VAL A 272 24.98 10.07 -3.45
CA VAL A 272 24.46 9.46 -4.67
C VAL A 272 24.22 10.56 -5.70
N ASN A 273 24.89 10.48 -6.84
CA ASN A 273 24.83 11.51 -7.89
C ASN A 273 25.01 12.94 -7.33
N ASN A 274 26.05 13.16 -6.54
CA ASN A 274 26.33 14.43 -5.84
C ASN A 274 25.30 14.87 -4.77
N ILE A 275 24.32 14.03 -4.42
CA ILE A 275 23.36 14.31 -3.35
C ILE A 275 23.74 13.50 -2.10
N GLU A 276 24.10 14.20 -1.04
CA GLU A 276 24.44 13.59 0.24
C GLU A 276 23.18 13.09 0.98
N LEU A 277 23.20 11.84 1.41
CA LEU A 277 22.15 11.25 2.22
C LEU A 277 22.29 11.73 3.67
N SER A 278 21.19 12.12 4.32
CA SER A 278 21.22 12.63 5.70
C SER A 278 21.71 11.58 6.71
N ASP A 279 22.42 12.02 7.74
CA ASP A 279 22.87 11.17 8.86
C ASP A 279 21.71 10.43 9.53
N HIS A 280 20.58 11.11 9.71
CA HIS A 280 19.37 10.50 10.27
C HIS A 280 18.89 9.32 9.42
N TYR A 281 18.91 9.45 8.09
CA TYR A 281 18.55 8.34 7.19
C TYR A 281 19.53 7.18 7.32
N LEU A 282 20.84 7.44 7.28
CA LEU A 282 21.88 6.41 7.37
C LEU A 282 21.82 5.62 8.68
N ALA A 283 21.49 6.29 9.80
CA ALA A 283 21.32 5.68 11.11
C ALA A 283 20.02 4.86 11.27
N HIS A 284 18.96 5.21 10.52
CA HIS A 284 17.62 4.58 10.64
C HIS A 284 17.21 3.79 9.39
N ARG A 285 18.18 3.28 8.61
CA ARG A 285 17.92 2.47 7.42
C ARG A 285 17.15 1.20 7.79
N ARG A 286 16.15 0.86 6.99
CA ARG A 286 15.37 -0.37 7.13
C ARG A 286 15.79 -1.39 6.06
N ASN A 287 15.94 -2.64 6.47
CA ASN A 287 16.19 -3.79 5.59
C ASN A 287 17.40 -3.61 4.66
N GLY A 288 18.44 -2.89 5.11
CA GLY A 288 19.67 -2.69 4.34
C GLY A 288 19.55 -1.80 3.10
N LYS A 289 18.37 -1.25 2.77
CA LYS A 289 18.20 -0.42 1.58
C LYS A 289 19.02 0.88 1.70
N LEU A 290 19.86 1.15 0.70
CA LEU A 290 20.63 2.38 0.56
C LEU A 290 19.91 3.40 -0.29
N ILE A 291 19.53 3.05 -1.53
CA ILE A 291 18.80 3.94 -2.43
C ILE A 291 17.85 3.19 -3.36
N THR A 292 16.85 3.93 -3.87
CA THR A 292 16.21 3.64 -5.15
C THR A 292 16.47 4.82 -6.06
N HIS A 293 17.09 4.57 -7.20
CA HIS A 293 17.29 5.54 -8.26
C HIS A 293 16.40 5.17 -9.45
N TYR A 294 15.54 6.10 -9.86
CA TYR A 294 14.76 5.99 -11.09
C TYR A 294 15.60 6.56 -12.23
N ILE A 295 16.17 5.67 -13.03
CA ILE A 295 17.17 6.03 -14.04
C ILE A 295 16.46 6.71 -15.22
N SER A 296 17.01 7.84 -15.64
CA SER A 296 16.61 8.57 -16.84
C SER A 296 17.76 8.53 -17.85
N ASN A 297 17.45 8.40 -19.15
CA ASN A 297 18.43 8.36 -20.23
C ASN A 297 19.55 7.30 -20.09
N ASN A 298 19.33 6.24 -19.31
CA ASN A 298 20.35 5.26 -18.92
C ASN A 298 21.64 5.88 -18.35
N GLU A 299 21.53 7.02 -17.67
CA GLU A 299 22.66 7.64 -16.99
C GLU A 299 23.19 6.73 -15.88
N TYR A 300 24.50 6.80 -15.66
CA TYR A 300 25.14 6.03 -14.60
C TYR A 300 24.70 6.54 -13.22
N THR A 301 24.79 5.66 -12.22
CA THR A 301 24.61 6.02 -10.81
C THR A 301 25.97 6.05 -10.14
N GLU A 302 26.36 7.21 -9.64
CA GLU A 302 27.56 7.40 -8.84
C GLU A 302 27.24 7.21 -7.37
N LEU A 303 28.03 6.38 -6.68
CA LEU A 303 27.96 6.18 -5.24
C LEU A 303 29.31 6.50 -4.63
N GLN A 304 29.36 7.46 -3.72
CA GLN A 304 30.51 7.71 -2.85
C GLN A 304 30.14 7.31 -1.43
N LEU A 305 30.87 6.35 -0.86
CA LEU A 305 30.59 5.76 0.45
C LEU A 305 31.81 5.90 1.35
N ALA A 306 31.57 6.29 2.61
CA ALA A 306 32.57 6.22 3.67
C ALA A 306 32.11 5.26 4.76
N PHE A 307 32.98 4.34 5.16
CA PHE A 307 32.67 3.35 6.20
C PHE A 307 33.93 2.96 7.00
N PRO A 308 33.80 2.40 8.21
CA PRO A 308 34.95 2.06 9.04
C PRO A 308 35.90 1.08 8.34
N LYS A 309 37.20 1.36 8.38
CA LYS A 309 38.22 0.47 7.80
C LYS A 309 38.19 -0.91 8.47
N GLY A 310 38.38 -1.96 7.68
CA GLY A 310 38.35 -3.36 8.15
C GLY A 310 36.95 -3.96 8.27
N ASN A 311 35.89 -3.18 8.01
CA ASN A 311 34.55 -3.72 7.86
C ASN A 311 34.30 -4.11 6.41
N LYS A 312 33.72 -5.29 6.21
CA LYS A 312 33.28 -5.78 4.89
C LYS A 312 32.01 -5.06 4.45
N LEU A 313 32.06 -4.38 3.30
CA LEU A 313 30.90 -3.81 2.64
C LEU A 313 30.42 -4.77 1.54
N GLU A 314 29.17 -5.20 1.62
CA GLU A 314 28.48 -5.91 0.55
C GLU A 314 27.43 -4.97 -0.04
N LEU A 315 27.44 -4.77 -1.36
CA LEU A 315 26.38 -4.08 -2.09
C LEU A 315 25.59 -5.10 -2.92
N THR A 316 24.28 -5.18 -2.73
CA THR A 316 23.39 -5.95 -3.60
C THR A 316 22.64 -4.98 -4.51
N LEU A 317 22.87 -5.12 -5.82
CA LEU A 317 22.26 -4.31 -6.87
C LEU A 317 21.02 -5.02 -7.42
N TYR A 318 19.93 -4.27 -7.59
CA TYR A 318 18.69 -4.71 -8.23
C TYR A 318 18.40 -3.76 -9.38
N GLU A 319 18.64 -4.22 -10.60
CA GLU A 319 18.41 -3.45 -11.82
C GLU A 319 17.14 -3.96 -12.51
N ALA A 320 16.15 -3.09 -12.72
CA ALA A 320 14.86 -3.45 -13.29
C ALA A 320 14.54 -2.65 -14.56
N SER A 321 14.02 -3.34 -15.57
CA SER A 321 13.41 -2.75 -16.76
C SER A 321 11.97 -3.23 -16.90
N ASN A 322 11.06 -2.36 -17.35
CA ASN A 322 9.62 -2.61 -17.43
C ASN A 322 9.19 -3.01 -18.86
N ASP A 323 10.04 -3.77 -19.56
CA ASP A 323 9.88 -4.13 -20.97
C ASP A 323 9.64 -5.64 -21.18
N LEU A 324 9.39 -6.42 -20.13
CA LEU A 324 9.29 -7.89 -20.22
C LEU A 324 8.33 -8.36 -21.33
N LEU A 325 7.19 -7.69 -21.47
CA LEU A 325 6.14 -8.05 -22.45
C LEU A 325 6.48 -7.66 -23.89
N HIS A 326 7.44 -6.76 -24.10
CA HIS A 326 7.81 -6.22 -25.41
C HIS A 326 9.28 -6.46 -25.78
N ASN A 327 10.05 -7.08 -24.88
CA ASN A 327 11.46 -7.36 -25.08
C ASN A 327 11.64 -8.55 -26.02
N SER A 328 12.42 -8.36 -27.09
CA SER A 328 12.64 -9.35 -28.15
C SER A 328 13.29 -10.66 -27.68
N LYS A 329 13.90 -10.68 -26.49
CA LYS A 329 14.48 -11.90 -25.88
C LYS A 329 13.42 -12.80 -25.25
N PHE A 330 12.20 -12.31 -25.09
CA PHE A 330 11.10 -12.99 -24.42
C PHE A 330 9.93 -13.20 -25.38
N THR A 331 9.14 -14.22 -25.10
CA THR A 331 7.93 -14.55 -25.86
C THR A 331 6.82 -14.70 -24.84
N VAL A 332 6.44 -13.57 -24.25
CA VAL A 332 5.31 -13.50 -23.32
C VAL A 332 4.07 -13.10 -24.10
N PRO A 333 2.99 -13.90 -24.10
CA PRO A 333 1.78 -13.53 -24.80
C PRO A 333 1.16 -12.28 -24.19
N GLU A 334 0.42 -11.54 -25.00
CA GLU A 334 -0.33 -10.40 -24.53
C GLU A 334 -1.27 -10.80 -23.38
N ARG A 335 -1.40 -9.90 -22.41
CA ARG A 335 -2.27 -10.15 -21.25
C ARG A 335 -3.73 -10.17 -21.73
N PRO A 336 -4.53 -11.18 -21.33
CA PRO A 336 -5.97 -11.21 -21.60
C PRO A 336 -6.69 -9.94 -21.12
N GLU A 337 -7.76 -9.54 -21.81
CA GLU A 337 -8.52 -8.31 -21.49
C GLU A 337 -9.14 -8.31 -20.09
N ASP A 338 -9.44 -9.50 -19.54
CA ASP A 338 -9.96 -9.70 -18.19
C ASP A 338 -8.86 -9.75 -17.11
N ASN A 339 -7.61 -9.49 -17.49
CA ASN A 339 -6.47 -9.38 -16.59
C ASN A 339 -5.86 -7.97 -16.67
N ILE A 340 -5.34 -7.46 -15.55
CA ILE A 340 -4.58 -6.21 -15.49
C ILE A 340 -3.24 -6.42 -14.79
N PRO A 341 -2.21 -5.59 -15.07
CA PRO A 341 -0.99 -5.60 -14.28
C PRO A 341 -1.31 -5.39 -12.79
N MET A 342 -0.72 -6.22 -11.93
CA MET A 342 -0.90 -6.09 -10.49
C MET A 342 -0.41 -4.73 -9.99
N PRO A 343 -1.26 -3.96 -9.29
CA PRO A 343 -0.89 -2.62 -8.84
C PRO A 343 0.04 -2.67 -7.61
N PHE A 344 0.81 -1.60 -7.42
CA PHE A 344 1.66 -1.33 -6.24
C PHE A 344 2.86 -2.28 -6.02
N VAL A 345 3.16 -3.13 -6.99
CA VAL A 345 4.36 -4.00 -7.01
C VAL A 345 5.18 -3.73 -8.28
N LEU A 346 6.44 -4.14 -8.30
CA LEU A 346 7.17 -4.23 -9.57
C LEU A 346 6.50 -5.32 -10.40
N ASN A 347 6.17 -5.04 -11.66
CA ASN A 347 5.51 -6.02 -12.50
C ASN A 347 5.90 -5.82 -13.95
N ASP A 348 5.68 -6.85 -14.76
CA ASP A 348 5.99 -6.84 -16.20
C ASP A 348 7.46 -6.46 -16.45
N ALA A 349 8.34 -6.97 -15.58
CA ALA A 349 9.70 -6.48 -15.47
C ALA A 349 10.75 -7.59 -15.58
N ILE A 350 11.90 -7.22 -16.16
CA ILE A 350 13.13 -7.99 -16.14
C ILE A 350 14.02 -7.43 -15.03
N LEU A 351 14.23 -8.25 -14.00
CA LEU A 351 15.06 -7.95 -12.87
C LEU A 351 16.40 -8.68 -12.98
N LEU A 352 17.49 -7.96 -12.75
CA LEU A 352 18.83 -8.50 -12.60
C LEU A 352 19.35 -8.18 -11.20
N THR A 353 19.84 -9.20 -10.51
CA THR A 353 20.52 -9.06 -9.22
C THR A 353 22.01 -9.32 -9.36
N LYS A 354 22.83 -8.52 -8.68
CA LYS A 354 24.30 -8.70 -8.66
C LYS A 354 24.87 -8.25 -7.32
N THR A 355 25.80 -9.01 -6.77
CA THR A 355 26.45 -8.69 -5.51
C THR A 355 27.88 -8.20 -5.72
N LEU A 356 28.26 -7.15 -5.01
CA LEU A 356 29.62 -6.61 -4.96
C LEU A 356 30.12 -6.68 -3.52
N THR A 357 31.39 -7.00 -3.35
CA THR A 357 32.02 -7.14 -2.04
C THR A 357 33.32 -6.35 -2.01
N PHE A 358 33.50 -5.57 -0.95
CA PHE A 358 34.69 -4.76 -0.69
C PHE A 358 35.20 -5.07 0.72
N GLU A 359 36.47 -5.48 0.83
CA GLU A 359 37.12 -5.94 2.08
C GLU A 359 38.28 -5.05 2.51
#